data_AF-A0A0X3U4L0-F1
#
_entry.id   AF-A0A0X3U4L0-F1
#
_cell.length_a   1.000
_cell.length_b   1.000
_cell.length_c   1.000
_cell.angle_alpha   90.00
_cell.angle_beta   90.00
_cell.angle_gamma   90.00
#
_symmetry.space_group_name_H-M   'P 1'
#
loop_
_entity.id
_entity.type
_entity.pdbx_description
1 polymer ?
#
loop_
_entity_poly.entity_id
_entity_poly.type
_entity_poly.pdbx_seq_one_letter_code
_entity_poly.pdbx_strand_id
1 'polypeptide(L)'
;MKYLRYPSFSRLLLSLLQVYLLVLIVFFLVPLAVASEPDQKAWAGDWLVVGESDQQLVWQLKADGTGFAYGFQPNGRLSHGFAINWQLEGDRVRVRTGASVRCTGGVIAVAFSGWSAATLDFAIVDGRHWLQRNGGLLAFQRRLESWETPRAGNECPNLAT
;
A
#
# COMPACT_ATOMS: atom_id res chain seq x y z
N MET A 1 23.30 62.62 38.02
CA MET A 1 22.20 61.64 37.89
C MET A 1 22.28 60.97 36.52
N LYS A 2 22.05 59.65 36.51
CA LYS A 2 21.71 58.75 35.39
C LYS A 2 22.72 58.54 34.25
N TYR A 3 23.48 57.45 34.38
CA TYR A 3 24.11 56.74 33.27
C TYR A 3 23.03 56.01 32.45
N LEU A 4 22.87 56.39 31.18
CA LEU A 4 22.03 55.67 30.21
C LEU A 4 22.78 54.39 29.78
N ARG A 5 22.38 53.24 30.32
CA ARG A 5 22.84 51.92 29.85
C ARG A 5 22.15 51.63 28.52
N TYR A 6 22.89 51.70 27.42
CA TYR A 6 22.45 51.14 26.14
C TYR A 6 22.36 49.61 26.28
N PRO A 7 21.22 48.98 25.96
CA PRO A 7 21.18 47.52 25.86
C PRO A 7 22.09 47.11 24.69
N SER A 8 23.01 46.20 24.96
CA SER A 8 24.04 45.78 24.01
C SER A 8 23.41 45.21 22.74
N PHE A 9 23.46 45.97 21.64
CA PHE A 9 22.99 45.64 20.29
C PHE A 9 23.43 44.23 19.83
N SER A 10 24.61 43.81 20.29
CA SER A 10 25.19 42.47 20.11
C SER A 10 24.28 41.32 20.59
N ARG A 11 23.59 41.46 21.73
CA ARG A 11 22.76 40.37 22.29
C ARG A 11 21.49 40.11 21.50
N LEU A 12 20.87 41.17 20.95
CA LEU A 12 19.70 41.07 20.09
C LEU A 12 20.06 40.44 18.74
N LEU A 13 21.22 40.82 18.19
CA LEU A 13 21.70 40.26 16.93
C LEU A 13 22.03 38.76 17.06
N LEU A 14 22.67 38.37 18.18
CA LEU A 14 22.96 36.97 18.51
C LEU A 14 21.69 36.13 18.68
N SER A 15 20.65 36.66 19.34
CA SER A 15 19.40 35.90 19.53
C SER A 15 18.65 35.72 18.21
N LEU A 16 18.62 36.75 17.35
CA LEU A 16 18.04 36.66 16.00
C LEU A 16 18.77 35.62 15.15
N LEU A 17 20.11 35.58 15.22
CA LEU A 17 20.90 34.61 14.47
C LEU A 17 20.64 33.17 14.94
N GLN A 18 20.49 32.95 16.25
CA GLN A 18 20.14 31.64 16.81
C GLN A 18 18.75 31.16 16.38
N VAL A 19 17.76 32.06 16.33
CA VAL A 19 16.40 31.73 15.87
C VAL A 19 16.42 31.39 14.38
N TYR A 20 17.13 32.16 13.55
CA TYR A 20 17.27 31.86 12.13
C TYR A 20 17.98 30.52 11.88
N LEU A 21 19.02 30.22 12.66
CA LEU A 21 19.72 28.94 12.59
C LEU A 21 18.78 27.78 12.95
N LEU A 22 17.97 27.93 14.01
CA LEU A 22 16.96 26.94 14.40
C LEU A 22 15.91 26.74 13.32
N VAL A 23 15.41 27.81 12.71
CA VAL A 23 14.45 27.73 11.60
C VAL A 23 15.05 27.02 10.40
N LEU A 24 16.30 27.33 10.03
CA LEU A 24 17.02 26.64 8.95
C LEU A 24 17.22 25.15 9.27
N ILE A 25 17.63 24.82 10.48
CA ILE A 25 17.81 23.44 10.94
C ILE A 25 16.49 22.67 10.83
N VAL A 26 15.38 23.24 11.30
CA VAL A 26 14.04 22.62 11.19
C VAL A 26 13.64 22.47 9.72
N PHE A 27 13.82 23.51 8.90
CA PHE A 27 13.42 23.50 7.50
C PHE A 27 14.23 22.50 6.65
N PHE A 28 15.51 22.28 6.98
CA PHE A 28 16.37 21.33 6.27
C PHE A 28 16.35 19.91 6.83
N LEU A 29 16.17 19.71 8.14
CA LEU A 29 16.16 18.37 8.76
C LEU A 29 14.78 17.71 8.74
N VAL A 30 13.68 18.46 8.83
CA VAL A 30 12.33 17.87 8.83
C VAL A 30 12.00 17.14 7.52
N PRO A 31 12.33 17.65 6.32
CA PRO A 31 12.04 16.94 5.07
C PRO A 31 12.84 15.63 4.93
N LEU A 32 14.06 15.58 5.47
CA LEU A 32 14.92 14.39 5.41
C LEU A 32 14.45 13.27 6.35
N ALA A 33 13.68 13.60 7.39
CA ALA A 33 13.19 12.64 8.37
C ALA A 33 11.87 11.95 7.96
N VAL A 34 11.20 12.39 6.88
CA VAL A 34 9.85 11.93 6.49
C VAL A 34 9.83 11.09 5.21
N ALA A 35 10.99 10.77 4.64
CA ALA A 35 11.08 9.73 3.60
C ALA A 35 11.27 8.35 4.26
N SER A 36 10.24 7.84 4.94
CA SER A 36 10.24 6.43 5.34
C SER A 36 10.05 5.59 4.07
N GLU A 37 11.02 4.74 3.74
CA GLU A 37 10.81 3.70 2.73
C GLU A 37 9.56 2.90 3.08
N PRO A 38 8.67 2.57 2.12
CA PRO A 38 7.45 1.85 2.43
C PRO A 38 7.81 0.48 3.04
N ASP A 39 7.36 0.21 4.27
CA ASP A 39 7.59 -1.10 4.89
C ASP A 39 6.62 -2.13 4.30
N GLN A 40 7.14 -3.20 3.71
CA GLN A 40 6.34 -4.32 3.21
C GLN A 40 5.37 -4.85 4.28
N LYS A 41 5.77 -4.82 5.56
CA LYS A 41 4.89 -5.24 6.67
C LYS A 41 3.70 -4.31 6.88
N ALA A 42 3.82 -3.02 6.57
CA ALA A 42 2.73 -2.05 6.71
C ALA A 42 1.56 -2.38 5.75
N TRP A 43 1.89 -2.91 4.57
CA TRP A 43 0.91 -3.34 3.58
C TRP A 43 0.32 -4.73 3.87
N ALA A 44 0.94 -5.53 4.73
CA ALA A 44 0.44 -6.86 5.06
C ALA A 44 -0.97 -6.80 5.68
N GLY A 45 -1.83 -7.74 5.29
CA GLY A 45 -3.23 -7.88 5.70
C GLY A 45 -4.15 -8.15 4.52
N ASP A 46 -5.44 -8.32 4.82
CA ASP A 46 -6.48 -8.50 3.82
C ASP A 46 -7.13 -7.15 3.51
N TRP A 47 -7.21 -6.81 2.23
CA TRP A 47 -7.66 -5.50 1.78
C TRP A 47 -8.81 -5.62 0.80
N LEU A 48 -9.84 -4.79 0.99
CA LEU A 48 -10.75 -4.45 -0.08
C LEU A 48 -10.07 -3.42 -0.99
N VAL A 49 -9.93 -3.77 -2.26
CA VAL A 49 -9.30 -2.95 -3.27
C VAL A 49 -10.31 -2.66 -4.37
N VAL A 50 -10.31 -1.43 -4.87
CA VAL A 50 -11.14 -1.01 -6.00
C VAL A 50 -10.23 -0.66 -7.18
N GLY A 51 -10.46 -1.32 -8.31
CA GLY A 51 -9.80 -0.98 -9.58
C GLY A 51 -10.51 0.16 -10.31
N GLU A 52 -9.87 0.74 -11.33
CA GLU A 52 -10.34 1.92 -12.09
C GLU A 52 -11.73 1.78 -12.74
N SER A 53 -12.22 0.56 -12.99
CA SER A 53 -13.57 0.30 -13.52
C SER A 53 -14.54 -0.22 -12.45
N ASP A 54 -14.41 0.30 -11.23
CA ASP A 54 -15.19 -0.10 -10.04
C ASP A 54 -15.14 -1.60 -9.75
N GLN A 55 -14.07 -2.25 -10.19
CA GLN A 55 -13.85 -3.68 -9.96
C GLN A 55 -13.57 -3.89 -8.48
N GLN A 56 -14.39 -4.70 -7.83
CA GLN A 56 -14.15 -5.10 -6.45
C GLN A 56 -13.14 -6.24 -6.43
N LEU A 57 -12.07 -6.03 -5.67
CA LEU A 57 -10.98 -6.95 -5.51
C LEU A 57 -10.73 -7.18 -4.02
N VAL A 58 -10.23 -8.36 -3.68
CA VAL A 58 -9.64 -8.62 -2.36
C VAL A 58 -8.19 -9.01 -2.53
N TRP A 59 -7.30 -8.25 -1.90
CA TRP A 59 -5.86 -8.52 -1.88
C TRP A 59 -5.46 -8.98 -0.49
N GLN A 60 -5.13 -10.27 -0.38
CA GLN A 60 -4.54 -10.87 0.81
C GLN A 60 -3.02 -10.78 0.68
N LEU A 61 -2.41 -9.83 1.37
CA LEU A 61 -0.98 -9.57 1.36
C LEU A 61 -0.33 -10.13 2.62
N LYS A 62 0.50 -11.17 2.51
CA LYS A 62 1.27 -11.68 3.65
C LYS A 62 2.62 -10.97 3.72
N ALA A 63 3.08 -10.72 4.95
CA ALA A 63 4.34 -10.02 5.20
C ALA A 63 5.56 -10.74 4.61
N ASP A 64 5.48 -12.05 4.41
CA ASP A 64 6.52 -12.87 3.78
C ASP A 64 6.60 -12.73 2.24
N GLY A 65 5.76 -11.88 1.64
CA GLY A 65 5.70 -11.68 0.20
C GLY A 65 4.82 -12.70 -0.53
N THR A 66 4.13 -13.59 0.17
CA THR A 66 3.10 -14.45 -0.45
C THR A 66 1.71 -13.81 -0.30
N GLY A 67 0.71 -14.36 -1.00
CA GLY A 67 -0.63 -13.82 -0.89
C GLY A 67 -1.59 -14.36 -1.93
N PHE A 68 -2.75 -13.72 -2.01
CA PHE A 68 -3.73 -13.96 -3.05
C PHE A 68 -4.40 -12.66 -3.50
N ALA A 69 -4.76 -12.58 -4.77
CA ALA A 69 -5.58 -11.51 -5.32
C ALA A 69 -6.86 -12.12 -5.90
N TYR A 70 -8.03 -11.65 -5.48
CA TYR A 70 -9.34 -12.13 -5.90
C TYR A 70 -10.10 -11.00 -6.58
N GLY A 71 -10.82 -11.32 -7.66
CA GLY A 71 -11.72 -10.39 -8.33
C GLY A 71 -13.17 -10.87 -8.27
N PHE A 72 -14.08 -9.93 -8.05
CA PHE A 72 -15.50 -10.21 -7.85
C PHE A 72 -16.35 -9.59 -8.97
N GLN A 73 -17.45 -10.25 -9.28
CA GLN A 73 -18.47 -9.72 -10.17
C GLN A 73 -19.24 -8.59 -9.45
N PRO A 74 -19.99 -7.74 -10.19
CA PRO A 74 -20.84 -6.71 -9.58
C PRO A 74 -21.86 -7.22 -8.56
N ASN A 75 -22.27 -8.49 -8.67
CA ASN A 75 -23.16 -9.16 -7.71
C ASN A 75 -22.44 -9.67 -6.45
N GLY A 76 -21.14 -9.38 -6.29
CA GLY A 76 -20.31 -9.79 -5.17
C GLY A 76 -19.73 -11.20 -5.27
N ARG A 77 -20.11 -12.02 -6.25
CA ARG A 77 -19.60 -13.40 -6.38
C ARG A 77 -18.17 -13.42 -6.88
N LEU A 78 -17.35 -14.34 -6.33
CA LEU A 78 -16.00 -14.57 -6.82
C LEU A 78 -16.00 -14.92 -8.32
N SER A 79 -15.28 -14.13 -9.11
CA SER A 79 -15.12 -14.37 -10.55
C SER A 79 -13.82 -15.11 -10.86
N HIS A 80 -12.72 -14.67 -10.26
CA HIS A 80 -11.39 -15.22 -10.46
C HIS A 80 -10.50 -14.88 -9.27
N GLY A 81 -9.36 -15.55 -9.18
CA GLY A 81 -8.30 -15.19 -8.25
C GLY A 81 -6.99 -15.84 -8.62
N PHE A 82 -5.93 -15.38 -7.99
CA PHE A 82 -4.58 -15.85 -8.21
C PHE A 82 -3.83 -15.92 -6.88
N ALA A 83 -3.05 -16.99 -6.67
CA ALA A 83 -1.93 -16.91 -5.74
C ALA A 83 -0.94 -15.88 -6.27
N ILE A 84 -0.39 -15.06 -5.38
CA ILE A 84 0.59 -14.04 -5.72
C ILE A 84 1.88 -14.19 -4.90
N ASN A 85 2.99 -13.87 -5.54
CA ASN A 85 4.24 -13.54 -4.89
C ASN A 85 4.49 -12.06 -5.17
N TRP A 86 4.64 -11.27 -4.12
CA TRP A 86 4.79 -9.84 -4.20
C TRP A 86 5.98 -9.36 -3.37
N GLN A 87 6.63 -8.31 -3.85
CA GLN A 87 7.77 -7.72 -3.18
C GLN A 87 7.74 -6.21 -3.36
N LEU A 88 8.14 -5.51 -2.31
CA LEU A 88 8.31 -4.08 -2.31
C LEU A 88 9.78 -3.74 -2.60
N GLU A 89 10.00 -2.90 -3.61
CA GLU A 89 11.30 -2.43 -4.07
C GLU A 89 11.27 -0.88 -4.10
N GLY A 90 11.58 -0.25 -2.96
CA GLY A 90 11.47 1.20 -2.81
C GLY A 90 10.01 1.68 -2.90
N ASP A 91 9.71 2.54 -3.85
CA ASP A 91 8.35 3.03 -4.12
C ASP A 91 7.56 2.14 -5.08
N ARG A 92 8.07 0.94 -5.39
CA ARG A 92 7.44 0.02 -6.34
C ARG A 92 7.02 -1.29 -5.69
N VAL A 93 5.96 -1.89 -6.22
CA VAL A 93 5.51 -3.24 -5.88
C VAL A 93 5.53 -4.10 -7.12
N ARG A 94 6.24 -5.23 -7.03
CA ARG A 94 6.32 -6.22 -8.09
C ARG A 94 5.51 -7.44 -7.69
N VAL A 95 4.62 -7.90 -8.58
CA VAL A 95 3.70 -9.01 -8.30
C VAL A 95 3.78 -10.04 -9.41
N ARG A 96 4.01 -11.30 -9.05
CA ARG A 96 3.90 -12.46 -9.95
C ARG A 96 2.67 -13.27 -9.56
N THR A 97 1.87 -13.64 -10.55
CA THR A 97 0.70 -14.49 -10.34
C THR A 97 1.07 -15.96 -10.56
N GLY A 98 0.40 -16.86 -9.84
CA GLY A 98 0.63 -18.30 -9.90
C GLY A 98 -0.68 -19.05 -10.04
N ALA A 99 -1.01 -19.87 -9.04
CA ALA A 99 -2.21 -20.73 -9.05
C ALA A 99 -3.47 -19.91 -9.32
N SER A 100 -4.28 -20.34 -10.28
CA SER A 100 -5.58 -19.74 -10.54
C SER A 100 -6.64 -20.31 -9.59
N VAL A 101 -7.48 -19.43 -9.09
CA VAL A 101 -8.65 -19.74 -8.25
C VAL A 101 -9.89 -19.32 -9.03
N ARG A 102 -10.88 -20.20 -9.15
CA ARG A 102 -12.15 -19.90 -9.85
C ARG A 102 -13.31 -20.50 -9.10
N CYS A 103 -14.49 -19.90 -9.28
CA CYS A 103 -15.74 -20.49 -8.83
C CYS A 103 -16.34 -21.37 -9.92
N THR A 104 -16.48 -22.67 -9.68
CA THR A 104 -17.09 -23.63 -10.62
C THR A 104 -18.20 -24.39 -9.91
N GLY A 105 -19.44 -24.29 -10.39
CA GLY A 105 -20.56 -25.00 -9.77
C GLY A 105 -20.87 -24.58 -8.32
N GLY A 106 -20.47 -23.37 -7.91
CA GLY A 106 -20.67 -22.88 -6.53
C GLY A 106 -19.54 -23.22 -5.56
N VAL A 107 -18.53 -23.97 -6.00
CA VAL A 107 -17.36 -24.33 -5.19
C VAL A 107 -16.06 -23.80 -5.79
N ILE A 108 -15.06 -23.64 -4.92
CA ILE A 108 -13.73 -23.19 -5.30
C ILE A 108 -12.97 -24.31 -6.01
N ALA A 109 -12.54 -24.02 -7.23
CA ALA A 109 -11.59 -24.81 -7.99
C ALA A 109 -10.24 -24.08 -8.06
N VAL A 110 -9.15 -24.81 -7.81
CA VAL A 110 -7.78 -24.29 -7.86
C VAL A 110 -6.98 -25.09 -8.88
N ALA A 111 -6.21 -24.39 -9.72
CA ALA A 111 -5.29 -25.01 -10.67
C ALA A 111 -3.95 -24.29 -10.64
N PHE A 112 -2.85 -25.03 -10.49
CA PHE A 112 -1.49 -24.49 -10.55
C PHE A 112 -0.77 -24.99 -11.80
N SER A 113 -0.42 -24.06 -12.69
CA SER A 113 0.36 -24.33 -13.91
C SER A 113 1.79 -23.78 -13.82
N GLY A 114 2.21 -23.30 -12.64
CA GLY A 114 3.45 -22.55 -12.46
C GLY A 114 3.22 -21.06 -12.26
N TRP A 115 4.29 -20.34 -11.97
CA TRP A 115 4.30 -18.88 -11.85
C TRP A 115 4.34 -18.23 -13.23
N SER A 116 3.57 -17.17 -13.41
CA SER A 116 3.64 -16.31 -14.60
C SER A 116 5.07 -15.83 -14.84
N ALA A 117 5.48 -15.84 -16.11
CA ALA A 117 6.73 -15.23 -16.56
C ALA A 117 6.65 -13.70 -16.54
N ALA A 118 5.43 -13.14 -16.64
CA ALA A 118 5.19 -11.71 -16.53
C ALA A 118 5.09 -11.30 -15.05
N THR A 119 5.71 -10.16 -14.73
CA THR A 119 5.61 -9.49 -13.44
C THR A 119 4.78 -8.24 -13.63
N LEU A 120 3.70 -8.13 -12.86
CA LEU A 120 2.95 -6.89 -12.72
C LEU A 120 3.78 -5.92 -11.88
N ASP A 121 3.81 -4.66 -12.30
CA ASP A 121 4.68 -3.66 -11.69
C ASP A 121 3.86 -2.42 -11.37
N PHE A 122 3.82 -2.06 -10.10
CA PHE A 122 3.02 -0.96 -9.58
C PHE A 122 3.92 0.10 -8.94
N ALA A 123 3.60 1.37 -9.14
CA ALA A 123 4.16 2.46 -8.36
C ALA A 123 3.22 2.77 -7.18
N ILE A 124 3.78 2.94 -5.98
CA ILE A 124 3.06 3.42 -4.81
C ILE A 124 2.94 4.94 -4.96
N VAL A 125 1.73 5.42 -5.25
CA VAL A 125 1.49 6.85 -5.51
C VAL A 125 1.29 7.60 -4.19
N ASP A 126 0.68 6.94 -3.21
CA ASP A 126 0.51 7.42 -1.85
C ASP A 126 0.32 6.24 -0.88
N GLY A 127 -0.06 6.51 0.36
CA GLY A 127 -0.27 5.48 1.38
C GLY A 127 -1.43 4.50 1.14
N ARG A 128 -2.23 4.65 0.07
CA ARG A 128 -3.38 3.79 -0.26
C ARG A 128 -3.59 3.49 -1.75
N HIS A 129 -2.73 3.95 -2.65
CA HIS A 129 -2.93 3.75 -4.08
C HIS A 129 -1.70 3.18 -4.78
N TRP A 130 -1.93 2.13 -5.59
CA TRP A 130 -0.92 1.50 -6.45
C TRP A 130 -1.29 1.71 -7.91
N LEU A 131 -0.41 2.32 -8.69
CA LEU A 131 -0.61 2.56 -10.12
C LEU A 131 0.15 1.53 -10.95
N GLN A 132 -0.56 0.71 -11.71
CA GLN A 132 0.07 -0.30 -12.57
C GLN A 132 0.77 0.36 -13.77
N ARG A 133 1.98 -0.10 -14.09
CA ARG A 133 2.67 0.28 -15.33
C ARG A 133 1.81 -0.13 -16.54
N ASN A 134 1.39 0.84 -17.35
CA ASN A 134 0.49 0.67 -18.51
C ASN A 134 -0.87 0.04 -18.15
N GLY A 135 -1.34 0.19 -16.91
CA GLY A 135 -2.62 -0.30 -16.44
C GLY A 135 -3.32 0.73 -15.56
N GLY A 136 -4.28 0.27 -14.78
CA GLY A 136 -5.10 1.14 -13.95
C GLY A 136 -4.58 1.35 -12.54
N LEU A 137 -5.30 2.20 -11.81
CA LEU A 137 -5.11 2.43 -10.38
C LEU A 137 -5.79 1.33 -9.55
N LEU A 138 -5.10 0.88 -8.50
CA LEU A 138 -5.66 0.08 -7.43
C LEU A 138 -5.76 0.95 -6.17
N ALA A 139 -6.99 1.15 -5.69
CA ALA A 139 -7.27 1.92 -4.50
C ALA A 139 -7.56 0.98 -3.32
N PHE A 140 -6.69 0.98 -2.31
CA PHE A 140 -6.84 0.22 -1.08
C PHE A 140 -7.81 0.95 -0.14
N GLN A 141 -9.04 0.46 -0.05
CA GLN A 141 -10.12 1.15 0.64
C GLN A 141 -10.08 0.92 2.15
N ARG A 142 -10.10 -0.36 2.56
CA ARG A 142 -10.16 -0.76 3.97
C ARG A 142 -9.60 -2.16 4.17
N ARG A 143 -9.24 -2.47 5.41
CA ARG A 143 -8.88 -3.83 5.83
C ARG A 143 -10.13 -4.71 6.00
N LEU A 144 -9.97 -6.00 5.75
CA LEU A 144 -10.99 -7.03 5.90
C LEU A 144 -10.58 -7.99 7.03
N GLU A 145 -10.88 -7.63 8.27
CA GLU A 145 -10.45 -8.41 9.45
C GLU A 145 -11.05 -9.82 9.50
N SER A 146 -12.22 -10.02 8.90
CA SER A 146 -12.93 -11.30 8.85
C SER A 146 -12.80 -12.01 7.50
N TRP A 147 -11.84 -11.63 6.66
CA TRP A 147 -11.63 -12.31 5.38
C TRP A 147 -11.06 -13.72 5.60
N GLU A 148 -11.70 -14.71 5.00
CA GLU A 148 -11.22 -16.08 4.99
C GLU A 148 -10.65 -16.44 3.62
N THR A 149 -9.42 -16.97 3.60
CA THR A 149 -8.79 -17.45 2.38
C THR A 149 -9.63 -18.59 1.77
N PRO A 150 -10.17 -18.43 0.54
CA PRO A 150 -10.92 -19.48 -0.14
C PRO A 150 -10.05 -20.72 -0.36
N ARG A 151 -10.58 -21.89 -0.01
CA ARG A 151 -9.90 -23.19 -0.15
C ARG A 151 -10.62 -24.05 -1.16
N ALA A 152 -9.85 -24.88 -1.89
CA ALA A 152 -10.42 -25.82 -2.85
C ALA A 152 -11.51 -26.67 -2.20
N GLY A 153 -12.66 -26.79 -2.88
CA GLY A 153 -13.82 -27.53 -2.39
C GLY A 153 -14.77 -26.76 -1.47
N ASN A 154 -14.38 -25.60 -0.94
CA ASN A 154 -15.29 -24.75 -0.16
C ASN A 154 -16.28 -24.02 -1.08
N GLU A 155 -17.37 -23.50 -0.48
CA GLU A 155 -18.29 -22.59 -1.17
C GLU A 155 -17.57 -21.33 -1.66
N CYS A 156 -18.03 -20.80 -2.79
CA CYS A 156 -17.47 -19.57 -3.33
C CYS A 156 -17.84 -18.36 -2.46
N PRO A 157 -16.88 -17.49 -2.10
CA PRO A 157 -17.18 -16.31 -1.32
C PRO A 157 -18.01 -15.31 -2.13
N ASN A 158 -18.82 -14.55 -1.40
CA ASN A 158 -19.64 -13.48 -1.93
C ASN A 158 -19.45 -12.23 -1.05
N LEU A 159 -18.99 -11.12 -1.65
CA LEU A 159 -18.79 -9.85 -0.93
C LEU A 159 -20.07 -9.08 -0.65
N ALA A 160 -21.18 -9.42 -1.30
CA ALA A 160 -22.46 -8.74 -1.12
C ALA A 160 -23.26 -9.25 0.09
N THR A 161 -22.79 -10.32 0.73
CA THR A 161 -23.42 -11.02 1.87
C THR A 161 -22.50 -11.02 3.06
#